data_AF-A0A3B8WLU1-F1
#
_entry.id   AF-A0A3B8WLU1-F1
#
_cell.length_a   1.000
_cell.length_b   1.000
_cell.length_c   1.000
_cell.angle_alpha   90.00
_cell.angle_beta   90.00
_cell.angle_gamma   90.00
#
_symmetry.space_group_name_H-M   'P 1'
#
loop_
_entity.id
_entity.type
_entity.pdbx_description
1 polymer ?
#
loop_
_entity_poly.entity_id
_entity_poly.type
_entity_poly.pdbx_seq_one_letter_code
_entity_poly.pdbx_strand_id
1 'polypeptide(L)'
;PNPSHHYISDLELLNHSSLVVTQNVDRLHQKAGTRAVTDLHGRADEVVCMCCGYRCPRDEVHDRCAELNPGFRKYTAETAPDGDADLDVDFSEFRPVDCPRCAGILKP
;
A
#
# COMPACT_ATOMS: atom_id res chain seq x y z
N PRO A 1 -4.72 13.62 -1.35
CA PRO A 1 -4.85 14.33 -0.05
C PRO A 1 -6.03 15.31 -0.11
N ASN A 2 -6.65 15.60 1.03
CA ASN A 2 -7.75 16.57 1.13
C ASN A 2 -7.33 17.76 2.02
N PRO A 3 -8.12 18.84 2.11
CA PRO A 3 -7.75 20.04 2.89
C PRO A 3 -7.38 19.75 4.35
N SER A 4 -7.99 18.76 5.00
CA SER A 4 -7.65 18.39 6.37
C SER A 4 -6.22 17.88 6.51
N HIS A 5 -5.72 17.12 5.52
CA HIS A 5 -4.33 16.64 5.54
C HIS A 5 -3.34 17.81 5.44
N HIS A 6 -3.63 18.79 4.59
CA HIS A 6 -2.79 19.97 4.43
C HIS A 6 -2.81 20.85 5.69
N TYR A 7 -3.98 21.04 6.29
CA TYR A 7 -4.09 21.79 7.54
C TYR A 7 -3.29 21.14 8.68
N ILE A 8 -3.30 19.80 8.77
CA ILE A 8 -2.47 19.07 9.73
C ILE A 8 -0.98 19.27 9.44
N SER A 9 -0.57 19.27 8.17
CA SER A 9 0.80 19.61 7.78
C SER A 9 1.19 21.03 8.20
N ASP A 10 0.29 22.01 8.07
CA ASP A 10 0.54 23.38 8.50
C ASP A 10 0.71 23.48 10.02
N LEU A 11 -0.09 22.74 10.80
CA LEU A 11 0.08 22.68 12.26
C LEU A 11 1.44 22.11 12.67
N GLU A 12 1.97 21.12 11.96
CA GLU A 12 3.34 20.62 12.19
C GLU A 12 4.39 21.71 11.86
N LEU A 13 4.26 22.38 10.71
CA LEU A 13 5.17 23.44 10.29
C LEU A 13 5.20 24.63 11.27
N LEU A 14 4.06 24.94 11.86
CA LEU A 14 3.91 25.99 12.89
C LEU A 14 4.32 25.52 14.29
N ASN A 15 4.83 24.29 14.44
CA ASN A 15 5.20 23.66 15.72
C ASN A 15 4.05 23.52 16.72
N HIS A 16 2.80 23.42 16.22
CA HIS A 16 1.61 23.13 17.04
C HIS A 16 1.35 21.63 17.19
N SER A 17 1.94 20.80 16.32
CA SER A 17 1.96 19.35 16.45
C SER A 17 3.38 18.83 16.25
N SER A 18 3.80 17.85 17.05
CA SER A 18 5.11 17.20 16.93
C SER A 18 5.05 15.83 16.26
N LEU A 19 3.86 15.24 16.14
CA LEU A 19 3.66 13.90 15.60
C LEU A 19 2.21 13.70 15.15
N VAL A 20 2.04 13.07 14.00
CA VAL A 20 0.76 12.51 13.55
C VAL A 20 0.85 10.99 13.62
N VAL A 21 -0.06 10.36 14.36
CA VAL A 21 -0.25 8.91 14.31
C VAL A 21 -1.49 8.63 13.48
N THR A 22 -1.35 7.87 12.40
CA THR A 22 -2.48 7.54 11.52
C THR A 22 -2.74 6.04 11.49
N GLN A 23 -4.03 5.69 11.43
CA GLN A 23 -4.51 4.33 11.18
C GLN A 23 -4.70 4.04 9.69
N ASN A 24 -4.63 5.08 8.85
CA ASN A 24 -4.77 4.95 7.41
C ASN A 24 -3.48 4.40 6.79
N VAL A 25 -3.61 3.64 5.70
CA VAL A 25 -2.50 3.01 4.98
C VAL A 25 -2.16 3.71 3.65
N ASP A 26 -2.87 4.80 3.33
CA ASP A 26 -2.92 5.49 2.03
C ASP A 26 -1.80 6.52 1.76
N ARG A 27 -1.03 6.83 2.81
CA ARG A 27 0.02 7.86 2.87
C ARG A 27 -0.43 9.29 2.56
N LEU A 28 -1.70 9.62 2.74
CA LEU A 28 -2.22 10.94 2.40
C LEU A 28 -1.64 12.06 3.28
N HIS A 29 -1.23 11.78 4.52
CA HIS A 29 -0.51 12.75 5.38
C HIS A 29 0.87 13.09 4.83
N GLN A 30 1.66 12.08 4.47
CA GLN A 30 2.99 12.26 3.90
C GLN A 30 2.91 12.96 2.55
N LYS A 31 1.94 12.58 1.70
CA LYS A 31 1.66 13.25 0.42
C LYS A 31 1.20 14.71 0.59
N ALA A 32 0.62 15.06 1.74
CA ALA A 32 0.23 16.44 2.06
C ALA A 32 1.38 17.30 2.60
N GLY A 33 2.50 16.69 2.98
CA GLY A 33 3.70 17.38 3.47
C GLY A 33 4.05 17.10 4.94
N THR A 34 3.20 16.38 5.68
CA THR A 34 3.47 16.02 7.08
C THR A 34 4.70 15.11 7.15
N ARG A 35 5.68 15.46 7.98
CA ARG A 35 6.98 14.75 8.04
C ARG A 35 7.04 13.77 9.19
N ALA A 36 6.63 14.19 10.39
CA ALA A 36 6.56 13.35 11.57
C ALA A 36 5.25 12.54 11.56
N VAL A 37 5.25 11.40 10.85
CA VAL A 37 4.10 10.49 10.76
C VAL A 37 4.48 9.09 11.26
N THR A 38 3.64 8.51 12.12
CA THR A 38 3.68 7.08 12.47
C THR A 38 2.50 6.36 11.84
N ASP A 39 2.79 5.42 10.95
CA ASP A 39 1.81 4.58 10.26
C ASP A 39 1.47 3.36 11.15
N LEU A 40 0.42 3.47 11.97
CA LEU A 40 0.09 2.46 12.99
C LEU A 40 -0.26 1.09 12.38
N HIS A 41 -0.94 1.09 11.24
CA HIS A 41 -1.35 -0.11 10.52
C HIS A 41 -0.43 -0.46 9.34
N GLY A 42 0.73 0.19 9.24
CA GLY A 42 1.63 0.04 8.10
C GLY A 42 1.17 0.86 6.89
N ARG A 43 1.63 0.46 5.69
CA ARG A 43 1.41 1.23 4.45
C ARG A 43 1.04 0.30 3.30
N ALA A 44 0.05 0.69 2.49
CA ALA A 44 -0.41 -0.10 1.36
C ALA A 44 0.48 0.03 0.10
N ASP A 45 1.40 1.00 0.09
CA ASP A 45 2.29 1.27 -1.04
C ASP A 45 3.60 0.47 -1.01
N GLU A 46 3.83 -0.31 0.04
CA GLU A 46 5.00 -1.18 0.21
C GLU A 46 4.58 -2.64 0.31
N VAL A 47 5.50 -3.53 -0.05
CA VAL A 47 5.39 -4.97 0.15
C VAL A 47 6.68 -5.46 0.78
N VAL A 48 6.58 -6.35 1.76
CA VAL A 48 7.70 -6.97 2.47
C VAL A 48 7.71 -8.49 2.28
N CYS A 49 8.89 -9.06 2.07
CA CYS A 49 9.09 -10.50 2.13
C CYS A 49 9.14 -10.98 3.58
N MET A 50 8.28 -11.93 3.92
CA MET A 50 8.20 -12.51 5.26
C MET A 50 9.39 -13.42 5.61
N CYS A 51 10.23 -13.79 4.63
CA CYS A 51 11.39 -14.66 4.84
C CYS A 51 12.71 -13.88 4.94
N CYS A 52 12.95 -12.91 4.06
CA CYS A 52 14.24 -12.20 3.99
C CYS A 52 14.16 -10.69 4.25
N GLY A 53 12.97 -10.14 4.51
CA GLY A 53 12.77 -8.71 4.78
C GLY A 53 12.95 -7.80 3.56
N TYR A 54 13.07 -8.36 2.35
CA TYR A 54 13.07 -7.58 1.11
C TYR A 54 11.85 -6.67 1.05
N ARG A 55 12.04 -5.39 0.73
CA ARG A 55 10.97 -4.41 0.54
C ARG A 55 11.00 -3.87 -0.88
N CYS A 56 9.82 -3.68 -1.47
CA CYS A 56 9.65 -3.01 -2.76
C CYS A 56 8.33 -2.26 -2.82
N PRO A 57 8.17 -1.32 -3.77
CA PRO A 57 6.88 -0.70 -4.06
C PRO A 57 5.81 -1.74 -4.38
N ARG A 58 4.57 -1.48 -3.94
CA ARG A 58 3.40 -2.33 -4.25
C ARG A 58 3.13 -2.43 -5.74
N ASP A 59 3.37 -1.35 -6.49
CA ASP A 59 3.14 -1.27 -7.93
C ASP A 59 4.01 -2.28 -8.71
N GLU A 60 5.28 -2.45 -8.33
CA GLU A 60 6.16 -3.45 -8.95
C GLU A 60 5.63 -4.88 -8.77
N VAL A 61 5.01 -5.17 -7.61
CA VAL A 61 4.39 -6.48 -7.35
C VAL A 61 3.10 -6.62 -8.16
N HIS A 62 2.33 -5.55 -8.30
CA HIS A 62 1.12 -5.52 -9.13
C HIS A 62 1.42 -5.79 -10.60
N ASP A 63 2.43 -5.13 -11.17
CA ASP A 63 2.83 -5.30 -12.56
C ASP A 63 3.27 -6.74 -12.84
N ARG A 64 4.13 -7.30 -11.97
CA ARG A 64 4.56 -8.71 -12.07
C ARG A 64 3.39 -9.69 -11.91
N CYS A 65 2.46 -9.41 -11.00
CA CYS A 65 1.24 -10.22 -10.86
C CYS A 65 0.40 -10.17 -12.14
N ALA A 66 0.24 -8.99 -12.75
CA ALA A 66 -0.54 -8.82 -13.98
C ALA A 66 0.13 -9.50 -15.19
N GLU A 67 1.45 -9.60 -15.23
CA GLU A 67 2.20 -10.35 -16.24
C GLU A 67 2.05 -11.87 -16.08
N LEU A 68 2.08 -12.38 -14.85
CA LEU A 68 1.87 -13.81 -14.57
C LEU A 68 0.42 -14.27 -14.79
N ASN A 69 -0.53 -13.33 -14.69
CA ASN A 69 -1.97 -13.61 -14.69
C ASN A 69 -2.73 -12.79 -15.74
N PRO A 70 -2.38 -12.87 -17.05
CA PRO A 70 -3.00 -12.03 -18.08
C PRO A 70 -4.53 -12.24 -18.19
N GLY A 71 -5.03 -13.44 -17.85
CA GLY A 71 -6.45 -13.78 -17.85
C GLY A 71 -7.29 -13.02 -16.80
N PHE A 72 -6.66 -12.45 -15.77
CA PHE A 72 -7.32 -11.71 -14.70
C PHE A 72 -7.45 -10.20 -15.00
N ARG A 73 -6.76 -9.67 -16.01
CA ARG A 73 -6.79 -8.23 -16.37
C ARG A 73 -8.17 -7.72 -16.83
N LYS A 74 -9.08 -8.63 -17.15
CA LYS A 74 -10.45 -8.32 -17.62
C LYS A 74 -11.41 -7.95 -16.49
N TYR A 75 -11.07 -8.29 -15.24
CA TYR A 75 -11.95 -8.06 -14.10
C TYR A 75 -11.80 -6.64 -13.56
N THR A 76 -12.91 -6.09 -13.08
CA THR A 76 -12.98 -4.77 -12.45
C THR A 76 -13.83 -4.89 -11.19
N ALA A 77 -13.45 -4.19 -10.13
CA ALA A 77 -14.17 -4.18 -8.86
C ALA A 77 -14.09 -2.79 -8.21
N GLU A 78 -15.02 -2.53 -7.30
CA GLU A 78 -14.94 -1.34 -6.43
C GLU A 78 -13.83 -1.52 -5.39
N THR A 79 -13.13 -0.43 -5.08
CA THR A 79 -11.99 -0.44 -4.15
C THR A 79 -12.40 0.02 -2.75
N ALA A 80 -12.01 -0.74 -1.74
CA ALA A 80 -12.14 -0.42 -0.32
C ALA A 80 -11.05 0.59 0.14
N PRO A 81 -11.17 1.17 1.35
CA PRO A 81 -10.22 2.18 1.86
C PRO A 81 -8.76 1.72 1.99
N ASP A 82 -8.51 0.42 2.15
CA ASP A 82 -7.18 -0.20 2.17
C ASP A 82 -6.69 -0.64 0.77
N GLY A 83 -7.53 -0.48 -0.25
CA GLY A 83 -7.24 -0.86 -1.63
C GLY A 83 -7.70 -2.27 -1.99
N ASP A 84 -8.36 -3.01 -1.10
CA ASP A 84 -8.95 -4.30 -1.43
C ASP A 84 -10.10 -4.13 -2.42
N ALA A 85 -10.31 -5.14 -3.27
CA ALA A 85 -11.37 -5.15 -4.26
C ALA A 85 -12.15 -6.46 -4.17
N ASP A 86 -13.47 -6.37 -4.09
CA ASP A 86 -14.33 -7.55 -3.95
C ASP A 86 -14.60 -8.18 -5.33
N LEU A 87 -14.13 -9.41 -5.52
CA LEU A 87 -14.23 -10.15 -6.77
C LEU A 87 -14.73 -11.57 -6.49
N ASP A 88 -15.94 -11.86 -6.96
CA ASP A 88 -16.51 -13.22 -6.92
C ASP A 88 -16.13 -13.99 -8.20
N VAL A 89 -14.88 -14.44 -8.25
CA VAL A 89 -14.30 -15.18 -9.39
C VAL A 89 -13.44 -16.35 -8.91
N ASP A 90 -13.17 -17.31 -9.79
CA ASP A 90 -12.25 -18.41 -9.47
C ASP A 90 -10.79 -17.95 -9.51
N PHE A 91 -10.10 -18.03 -8.37
CA PHE A 91 -8.69 -17.70 -8.21
C PHE A 91 -7.77 -18.94 -8.25
N SER A 92 -8.28 -20.14 -8.55
CA SER A 92 -7.49 -21.38 -8.53
C SER A 92 -6.29 -21.36 -9.49
N GLU A 93 -6.38 -20.61 -10.58
CA GLU A 93 -5.29 -20.42 -11.54
C GLU A 93 -4.43 -19.18 -11.27
N PHE A 94 -4.79 -18.36 -10.26
CA PHE A 94 -4.03 -17.17 -9.92
C PHE A 94 -2.67 -17.54 -9.31
N ARG A 95 -1.61 -16.92 -9.83
CA ARG A 95 -0.23 -17.13 -9.42
C ARG A 95 0.28 -15.89 -8.68
N PRO A 96 0.41 -15.95 -7.34
CA PRO A 96 1.08 -14.90 -6.59
C PRO A 96 2.54 -14.74 -7.02
N VAL A 97 3.05 -13.52 -6.88
CA VAL A 97 4.46 -13.22 -7.15
C VAL A 97 5.31 -13.58 -5.94
N ASP A 98 6.34 -14.39 -6.17
CA ASP A 98 7.33 -14.70 -5.14
C ASP A 98 8.38 -13.59 -4.98
N CYS A 99 8.99 -13.55 -3.79
CA CYS A 99 10.12 -12.68 -3.51
C CYS A 99 11.27 -12.93 -4.51
N PRO A 100 11.76 -11.90 -5.21
CA PRO A 100 12.82 -12.07 -6.21
C PRO A 100 14.18 -12.45 -5.60
N ARG A 101 14.33 -12.38 -4.26
CA ARG A 101 15.59 -12.70 -3.56
C ARG A 101 15.65 -14.10 -2.97
N CYS A 102 14.51 -14.65 -2.53
CA CYS A 102 14.50 -15.93 -1.81
C CYS A 102 13.30 -16.84 -2.12
N ALA A 103 12.45 -16.46 -3.08
CA ALA A 103 11.19 -17.14 -3.39
C ALA A 103 10.19 -17.23 -2.22
N GLY A 104 10.38 -16.44 -1.17
CA GLY A 104 9.46 -16.37 -0.02
C GLY A 104 8.20 -15.54 -0.29
N ILE A 105 7.22 -15.67 0.61
CA ILE A 105 5.93 -14.98 0.54
C ILE A 105 6.14 -13.46 0.68
N LEU A 106 5.54 -12.72 -0.24
CA LEU A 106 5.42 -11.26 -0.22
C LEU A 106 4.08 -10.88 0.45
N LYS A 107 4.12 -9.96 1.42
CA LYS A 107 2.95 -9.43 2.12
C LYS A 107 2.96 -7.90 2.04
N PRO A 108 1.84 -7.23 1.73
CA PRO A 108 1.72 -5.79 1.96
C PRO A 108 1.97 -5.46 3.44
#